data_AF-A0A920TTS1-F1
#
_entry.id   AF-A0A920TTS1-F1
#
_cell.length_a   1.000
_cell.length_b   1.000
_cell.length_c   1.000
_cell.angle_alpha   90.00
_cell.angle_beta   90.00
_cell.angle_gamma   90.00
#
_symmetry.space_group_name_H-M   'P 1'
#
loop_
_entity.id
_entity.type
_entity.pdbx_description
1 polymer ?
#
loop_
_entity_poly.entity_id
_entity_poly.type
_entity_poly.pdbx_seq_one_letter_code
_entity_poly.pdbx_strand_id
1 'polypeptide(L)'
;MQTWRDNDPGDKSRAEGFLGEVDRYSAHNYHPLPVVLEGGEGSWVWDVDGKRYLDMLSAYSALNQGHRHPLIIGAALAQMQKLTLTSRAFQTIRWGHSLIPVRGDGFEKALPMNTGGEAVETAIKMVRKWGYKVKGVPEDRAEIIVCDNNFPGRTTTLWAFHLKINTKMDSAPSPLACGNPIGNAEALEAAINQNTGLGFLVEPLQGEGGVVVPHQDSWHGKGTLHGESSCLYG
;
A
#
# COMPACT_ATOMS: atom_id res chain seq x y z
N MET A 1 24.35 7.69 29.79
CA MET A 1 25.01 8.61 28.86
C MET A 1 26.25 7.89 28.34
N GLN A 2 26.11 7.12 27.27
CA GLN A 2 27.20 6.34 26.69
C GLN A 2 27.85 7.18 25.59
N THR A 3 29.14 7.44 25.71
CA THR A 3 29.92 8.23 24.76
C THR A 3 30.14 7.43 23.48
N TRP A 4 29.73 8.00 22.36
CA TRP A 4 29.88 7.47 21.01
C TRP A 4 31.38 7.34 20.70
N ARG A 5 31.83 6.13 20.34
CA ARG A 5 33.20 5.91 19.83
C ARG A 5 33.20 6.23 18.34
N ASP A 6 34.07 7.13 17.93
CA ASP A 6 34.43 7.28 16.53
C ASP A 6 35.21 6.02 16.09
N ASN A 7 34.77 5.35 15.03
CA ASN A 7 35.48 4.19 14.49
C ASN A 7 36.81 4.62 13.84
N ASP A 8 37.85 3.81 14.05
CA ASP A 8 39.19 3.99 13.49
C ASP A 8 39.18 3.63 11.99
N PRO A 9 39.79 4.41 11.06
CA PRO A 9 39.67 4.24 9.61
C PRO A 9 40.25 2.92 9.04
N GLY A 10 40.83 2.06 9.88
CA GLY A 10 41.46 0.79 9.49
C GLY A 10 40.61 -0.46 9.73
N ASP A 11 39.45 -0.35 10.39
CA ASP A 11 38.60 -1.51 10.66
C ASP A 11 37.67 -1.78 9.47
N LYS A 12 37.59 -3.05 9.02
CA LYS A 12 36.64 -3.41 7.96
C LYS A 12 35.22 -3.19 8.49
N SER A 13 34.42 -2.42 7.75
CA SER A 13 33.02 -2.18 8.11
C SER A 13 32.30 -3.51 8.34
N ARG A 14 31.63 -3.65 9.49
CA ARG A 14 30.79 -4.84 9.77
C ARG A 14 29.71 -5.00 8.70
N ALA A 15 29.32 -3.92 8.04
CA ALA A 15 28.32 -3.93 6.97
C ALA A 15 28.73 -4.80 5.78
N GLU A 16 30.01 -4.85 5.39
CA GLU A 16 30.46 -5.68 4.26
C GLU A 16 30.16 -7.16 4.48
N GLY A 17 30.35 -7.65 5.71
CA GLY A 17 30.04 -9.03 6.08
C GLY A 17 28.56 -9.35 5.91
N PHE A 18 27.68 -8.52 6.47
CA PHE A 18 26.23 -8.69 6.36
C PHE A 18 25.73 -8.56 4.92
N LEU A 19 26.28 -7.63 4.13
CA LEU A 19 25.92 -7.48 2.72
C LEU A 19 26.31 -8.72 1.89
N GLY A 20 27.46 -9.33 2.18
CA GLY A 20 27.88 -10.59 1.57
C GLY A 20 26.96 -11.76 1.91
N GLU A 21 26.43 -11.82 3.14
CA GLU A 21 25.42 -12.82 3.51
C GLU A 21 24.11 -12.61 2.75
N VAL A 22 23.64 -11.36 2.65
CA VAL A 22 22.43 -11.02 1.90
C VAL A 22 22.58 -11.38 0.43
N ASP A 23 23.69 -11.02 -0.21
CA ASP A 23 23.97 -11.35 -1.62
C ASP A 23 23.90 -12.85 -1.88
N ARG A 24 24.46 -13.65 -0.95
CA ARG A 24 24.52 -15.10 -1.07
C ARG A 24 23.18 -15.80 -0.85
N TYR A 25 22.36 -15.32 0.07
CA TYR A 25 21.20 -16.07 0.56
C TYR A 25 19.84 -15.43 0.24
N SER A 26 19.78 -14.14 -0.13
CA SER A 26 18.54 -13.46 -0.49
C SER A 26 18.30 -13.49 -2.00
N ALA A 27 17.03 -13.54 -2.39
CA ALA A 27 16.66 -13.26 -3.78
C ALA A 27 17.03 -11.81 -4.16
N HIS A 28 17.51 -11.61 -5.39
CA HIS A 28 17.95 -10.30 -5.90
C HIS A 28 16.76 -9.52 -6.52
N ASN A 29 15.77 -9.18 -5.70
CA ASN A 29 14.57 -8.45 -6.11
C ASN A 29 14.49 -6.99 -5.61
N TYR A 30 15.55 -6.50 -4.96
CA TYR A 30 15.73 -5.12 -4.53
C TYR A 30 17.16 -4.66 -4.83
N HIS A 31 17.32 -3.34 -4.93
CA HIS A 31 18.64 -2.68 -5.01
C HIS A 31 18.79 -1.69 -3.83
N PRO A 32 19.05 -2.20 -2.61
CA PRO A 32 19.10 -1.37 -1.41
C PRO A 32 20.34 -0.47 -1.40
N LEU A 33 20.26 0.64 -0.65
CA LEU A 33 21.46 1.39 -0.27
C LEU A 33 22.41 0.48 0.53
N PRO A 34 23.74 0.61 0.39
CA PRO A 34 24.72 -0.22 1.09
C PRO A 34 24.88 0.20 2.55
N VAL A 35 23.77 0.22 3.31
CA VAL A 35 23.70 0.57 4.73
C VAL A 35 23.01 -0.57 5.48
N VAL A 36 23.66 -1.06 6.53
CA VAL A 36 23.15 -2.18 7.35
C VAL A 36 22.72 -1.64 8.72
N LEU A 37 21.41 -1.43 8.90
CA LEU A 37 20.84 -0.89 10.13
C LEU A 37 20.80 -1.94 11.26
N GLU A 38 21.24 -1.56 12.45
CA GLU A 38 21.22 -2.42 13.66
C GLU A 38 20.08 -2.01 14.62
N GLY A 39 19.66 -0.74 14.60
CA GLY A 39 18.56 -0.28 15.43
C GLY A 39 18.00 1.08 15.04
N GLY A 40 16.92 1.46 15.70
CA GLY A 40 16.26 2.74 15.51
C GLY A 40 15.34 3.13 16.67
N GLU A 41 15.13 4.43 16.84
CA GLU A 41 14.24 5.02 17.84
C GLU A 41 13.69 6.36 17.33
N GLY A 42 12.37 6.52 17.35
CA GLY A 42 11.71 7.70 16.78
C GLY A 42 12.05 7.83 15.30
N SER A 43 12.52 9.00 14.87
CA SER A 43 12.94 9.25 13.49
C SER A 43 14.41 8.91 13.20
N TRP A 44 15.13 8.32 14.16
CA TRP A 44 16.56 8.03 14.02
C TRP A 44 16.82 6.54 13.89
N VAL A 45 17.80 6.19 13.05
CA VAL A 45 18.35 4.83 12.93
C VAL A 45 19.87 4.87 13.06
N TRP A 46 20.48 3.74 13.38
CA TRP A 46 21.94 3.58 13.38
C TRP A 46 22.35 2.27 12.71
N ASP A 47 23.48 2.32 12.01
CA ASP A 47 24.06 1.14 11.38
C ASP A 47 24.90 0.32 12.37
N VAL A 48 25.34 -0.85 11.89
CA VAL A 48 26.22 -1.78 12.61
C VAL A 48 27.60 -1.20 12.95
N ASP A 49 28.01 -0.13 12.29
CA ASP A 49 29.25 0.58 12.58
C ASP A 49 29.01 1.78 13.52
N GLY A 50 27.78 1.97 14.01
CA GLY A 50 27.40 2.98 15.00
C GLY A 50 27.08 4.36 14.41
N LYS A 51 27.11 4.53 13.09
CA LYS A 51 26.75 5.80 12.45
C LYS A 51 25.23 6.01 12.51
N ARG A 52 24.81 7.21 12.89
CA ARG A 52 23.40 7.58 13.05
C ARG A 52 22.88 8.34 11.82
N TYR A 53 21.63 8.07 11.47
CA TYR A 53 20.93 8.66 10.34
C TYR A 53 19.55 9.13 10.75
N LEU A 54 19.12 10.26 10.17
CA LEU A 54 17.72 10.66 10.19
C LEU A 54 17.00 9.85 9.09
N ASP A 55 15.98 9.06 9.48
CA ASP A 55 15.22 8.25 8.54
C ASP A 55 14.19 9.10 7.79
N MET A 56 14.53 9.45 6.55
CA MET A 56 13.68 10.22 5.64
C MET A 56 12.87 9.34 4.68
N LEU A 57 12.90 8.01 4.84
CA LEU A 57 12.10 7.07 4.05
C LEU A 57 10.91 6.52 4.86
N SER A 58 11.12 6.30 6.17
CA SER A 58 10.11 5.77 7.10
C SER A 58 9.44 4.48 6.61
N ALA A 59 10.24 3.61 5.98
CA ALA A 59 9.80 2.39 5.31
C ALA A 59 8.60 2.62 4.38
N TYR A 60 8.73 3.60 3.47
CA TYR A 60 7.66 4.01 2.55
C TYR A 60 6.40 4.47 3.28
N SER A 61 6.58 5.35 4.29
CA SER A 61 5.52 5.88 5.16
C SER A 61 4.80 4.87 6.07
N ALA A 62 5.36 3.67 6.27
CA ALA A 62 4.82 2.71 7.24
C ALA A 62 5.13 3.08 8.70
N LEU A 63 6.19 3.87 8.93
CA LEU A 63 6.69 4.23 10.26
C LEU A 63 6.34 5.67 10.68
N ASN A 64 5.11 6.11 10.43
CA ASN A 64 4.65 7.46 10.77
C ASN A 64 4.78 7.79 12.27
N GLN A 65 4.72 6.80 13.15
CA GLN A 65 4.87 6.92 14.59
C GLN A 65 6.34 6.83 15.06
N GLY A 66 7.27 6.59 14.14
CA GLY A 66 8.69 6.36 14.42
C GLY A 66 9.02 4.93 14.85
N HIS A 67 10.31 4.62 14.75
CA HIS A 67 10.89 3.34 15.18
C HIS A 67 10.66 3.09 16.67
N ARG A 68 10.24 1.87 17.01
CA ARG A 68 10.08 1.37 18.39
C ARG A 68 9.19 2.25 19.30
N HIS A 69 8.14 2.85 18.74
CA HIS A 69 7.21 3.66 19.54
C HIS A 69 6.71 2.88 20.79
N PRO A 70 6.93 3.38 22.02
CA PRO A 70 6.80 2.60 23.26
C PRO A 70 5.37 2.09 23.49
N LEU A 71 4.35 2.88 23.12
CA LEU A 71 2.96 2.44 23.24
C LEU A 71 2.61 1.29 22.28
N ILE A 72 3.18 1.27 21.07
CA ILE A 72 2.91 0.22 20.09
C ILE A 72 3.59 -1.07 20.52
N ILE A 73 4.88 -0.99 20.89
CA ILE A 73 5.65 -2.14 21.39
C ILE A 73 5.02 -2.71 22.66
N GLY A 74 4.65 -1.86 23.62
CA GLY A 74 3.99 -2.28 24.86
C GLY A 74 2.66 -2.99 24.59
N ALA A 75 1.81 -2.43 23.72
CA ALA A 75 0.53 -3.06 23.35
C ALA A 75 0.72 -4.41 22.64
N ALA A 76 1.71 -4.52 21.73
CA ALA A 76 2.02 -5.74 21.01
C ALA A 76 2.51 -6.84 21.97
N LEU A 77 3.49 -6.55 22.83
CA LEU A 77 4.02 -7.50 23.82
C LEU A 77 2.93 -8.00 24.77
N ALA A 78 2.10 -7.09 25.30
CA ALA A 78 1.02 -7.44 26.20
C ALA A 78 -0.03 -8.36 25.54
N GLN A 79 -0.28 -8.21 24.24
CA GLN A 79 -1.20 -9.09 23.52
C GLN A 79 -0.56 -10.43 23.15
N MET A 80 0.71 -10.43 22.73
CA MET A 80 1.45 -11.66 22.39
C MET A 80 1.57 -12.62 23.58
N GLN A 81 1.66 -12.10 24.81
CA GLN A 81 1.65 -12.90 26.04
C GLN A 81 0.28 -13.52 26.36
N LYS A 82 -0.80 -13.11 25.68
CA LYS A 82 -2.17 -13.58 25.95
C LYS A 82 -2.68 -14.48 24.84
N LEU A 83 -2.66 -13.99 23.60
CA LEU A 83 -3.24 -14.67 22.44
C LEU A 83 -2.81 -13.98 21.14
N THR A 84 -2.32 -14.74 20.17
CA THR A 84 -1.82 -14.21 18.89
C THR A 84 -2.73 -14.51 17.71
N LEU A 85 -3.18 -15.76 17.54
CA LEU A 85 -3.92 -16.18 16.36
C LEU A 85 -5.01 -17.22 16.70
N THR A 86 -6.21 -17.00 16.21
CA THR A 86 -7.37 -17.90 16.38
C THR A 86 -8.11 -18.20 15.08
N SER A 87 -7.62 -17.72 13.94
CA SER A 87 -8.39 -17.61 12.69
C SER A 87 -9.67 -16.76 12.86
N ARG A 88 -10.53 -16.75 11.85
CA ARG A 88 -11.87 -16.13 11.92
C ARG A 88 -12.95 -17.12 12.36
N ALA A 89 -12.59 -18.37 12.63
CA ALA A 89 -13.51 -19.41 13.13
C ALA A 89 -13.95 -19.15 14.59
N PHE A 90 -13.13 -18.43 15.36
CA PHE A 90 -13.44 -18.02 16.73
C PHE A 90 -13.48 -16.49 16.84
N GLN A 91 -14.26 -15.99 17.79
CA GLN A 91 -14.25 -14.57 18.14
C GLN A 91 -13.23 -14.31 19.25
N THR A 92 -12.61 -13.13 19.21
CA THR A 92 -11.77 -12.64 20.31
C THR A 92 -12.39 -11.40 20.93
N ILE A 93 -12.21 -11.22 22.24
CA ILE A 93 -12.73 -10.06 22.96
C ILE A 93 -12.23 -8.72 22.38
N ARG A 94 -11.07 -8.71 21.70
CA ARG A 94 -10.46 -7.51 21.12
C ARG A 94 -10.97 -7.18 19.71
N TRP A 95 -11.49 -8.17 18.97
CA TRP A 95 -11.79 -8.00 17.55
C TRP A 95 -12.75 -6.84 17.29
N GLY A 96 -13.93 -6.83 17.93
CA GLY A 96 -14.90 -5.75 17.76
C GLY A 96 -14.34 -4.37 18.15
N HIS A 97 -13.60 -4.30 19.26
CA HIS A 97 -13.01 -3.05 19.75
C HIS A 97 -11.93 -2.51 18.80
N SER A 98 -11.16 -3.38 18.15
CA SER A 98 -10.15 -2.95 17.17
C SER A 98 -10.76 -2.42 15.87
N LEU A 99 -12.00 -2.81 15.52
CA LEU A 99 -12.64 -2.36 14.28
C LEU A 99 -13.14 -0.91 14.35
N ILE A 100 -13.52 -0.44 15.54
CA ILE A 100 -14.10 0.90 15.73
C ILE A 100 -13.17 2.01 15.20
N PRO A 101 -11.90 2.11 15.61
CA PRO A 101 -11.02 3.17 15.13
C PRO A 101 -10.59 2.99 13.67
N VAL A 102 -10.43 1.75 13.18
CA VAL A 102 -9.91 1.49 11.81
C VAL A 102 -10.97 1.58 10.72
N ARG A 103 -12.26 1.49 11.08
CA ARG A 103 -13.36 1.67 10.14
C ARG A 103 -13.37 3.06 9.53
N GLY A 104 -12.89 4.06 10.27
CA GLY A 104 -12.97 5.46 9.88
C GLY A 104 -14.40 6.03 9.95
N ASP A 105 -14.47 7.34 9.72
CA ASP A 105 -15.72 8.07 9.65
C ASP A 105 -16.42 7.82 8.30
N GLY A 106 -17.75 7.75 8.30
CA GLY A 106 -18.55 7.56 7.09
C GLY A 106 -18.71 6.12 6.60
N PHE A 107 -17.97 5.14 7.13
CA PHE A 107 -18.12 3.72 6.76
C PHE A 107 -18.93 2.95 7.79
N GLU A 108 -19.73 1.96 7.37
CA GLU A 108 -20.50 1.13 8.32
C GLU A 108 -19.69 -0.05 8.89
N LYS A 109 -18.75 -0.60 8.13
CA LYS A 109 -18.06 -1.87 8.43
C LYS A 109 -16.59 -1.77 8.01
N ALA A 110 -15.73 -2.56 8.65
CA ALA A 110 -14.32 -2.71 8.31
C ALA A 110 -13.98 -4.18 8.08
N LEU A 111 -13.09 -4.46 7.13
CA LEU A 111 -12.57 -5.79 6.85
C LEU A 111 -11.03 -5.76 6.89
N PRO A 112 -10.41 -6.06 8.04
CA PRO A 112 -8.96 -6.04 8.17
C PRO A 112 -8.30 -7.14 7.33
N MET A 113 -7.20 -6.77 6.68
CA MET A 113 -6.27 -7.66 5.96
C MET A 113 -4.84 -7.46 6.50
N ASN A 114 -3.86 -8.22 6.00
CA ASN A 114 -2.49 -8.16 6.51
C ASN A 114 -1.62 -7.20 5.69
N THR A 115 -1.80 -7.16 4.37
CA THR A 115 -1.02 -6.31 3.46
C THR A 115 -1.89 -5.31 2.70
N GLY A 116 -1.27 -4.24 2.19
CA GLY A 116 -1.94 -3.31 1.28
C GLY A 116 -2.47 -3.99 0.02
N GLY A 117 -1.69 -4.91 -0.57
CA GLY A 117 -2.13 -5.67 -1.75
C GLY A 117 -3.37 -6.53 -1.49
N GLU A 118 -3.44 -7.20 -0.33
CA GLU A 118 -4.64 -7.95 0.07
C GLU A 118 -5.87 -7.04 0.26
N ALA A 119 -5.67 -5.83 0.81
CA ALA A 119 -6.74 -4.86 0.96
C ALA A 119 -7.29 -4.41 -0.40
N VAL A 120 -6.41 -4.10 -1.36
CA VAL A 120 -6.81 -3.70 -2.72
C VAL A 120 -7.48 -4.85 -3.47
N GLU A 121 -6.95 -6.08 -3.41
CA GLU A 121 -7.59 -7.26 -4.00
C GLU A 121 -8.99 -7.51 -3.41
N THR A 122 -9.14 -7.28 -2.10
CA THR A 122 -10.44 -7.37 -1.42
C THR A 122 -11.41 -6.29 -1.92
N ALA A 123 -10.95 -5.06 -2.12
CA ALA A 123 -11.74 -3.98 -2.69
C ALA A 123 -12.18 -4.31 -4.12
N ILE A 124 -11.27 -4.77 -4.98
CA ILE A 124 -11.56 -5.21 -6.36
C ILE A 124 -12.65 -6.30 -6.36
N LYS A 125 -12.51 -7.32 -5.50
CA LYS A 125 -13.49 -8.40 -5.37
C LYS A 125 -14.86 -7.89 -4.91
N MET A 126 -14.87 -6.99 -3.93
CA MET A 126 -16.11 -6.41 -3.38
C MET A 126 -16.84 -5.59 -4.44
N VAL A 127 -16.13 -4.71 -5.14
CA VAL A 127 -16.65 -3.84 -6.18
C VAL A 127 -17.20 -4.67 -7.34
N ARG A 128 -16.46 -5.66 -7.85
CA ARG A 128 -16.95 -6.55 -8.92
C ARG A 128 -18.18 -7.35 -8.50
N LYS A 129 -18.19 -7.92 -7.28
CA LYS A 129 -19.35 -8.63 -6.75
C LYS A 129 -20.59 -7.73 -6.65
N TRP A 130 -20.41 -6.49 -6.23
CA TRP A 130 -21.48 -5.49 -6.23
C TRP A 130 -21.94 -5.13 -7.64
N GLY A 131 -20.99 -4.95 -8.58
CA GLY A 131 -21.26 -4.69 -9.99
C GLY A 131 -22.18 -5.75 -10.61
N TYR A 132 -21.91 -7.03 -10.36
CA TYR A 132 -22.76 -8.12 -10.85
C TYR A 132 -24.11 -8.21 -10.13
N LYS A 133 -24.12 -8.12 -8.79
CA LYS A 133 -25.33 -8.42 -7.99
C LYS A 133 -26.31 -7.27 -7.88
N VAL A 134 -25.82 -6.03 -7.92
CA VAL A 134 -26.62 -4.84 -7.62
C VAL A 134 -26.71 -3.96 -8.86
N LYS A 135 -25.58 -3.69 -9.52
CA LYS A 135 -25.56 -2.82 -10.70
C LYS A 135 -26.02 -3.52 -11.99
N GLY A 136 -25.91 -4.85 -12.05
CA GLY A 136 -26.33 -5.65 -13.20
C GLY A 136 -25.34 -5.63 -14.37
N VAL A 137 -24.04 -5.45 -14.10
CA VAL A 137 -23.00 -5.63 -15.12
C VAL A 137 -23.05 -7.08 -15.63
N PRO A 138 -22.92 -7.35 -16.93
CA PRO A 138 -22.91 -8.72 -17.44
C PRO A 138 -21.79 -9.55 -16.80
N GLU A 139 -22.04 -10.84 -16.62
CA GLU A 139 -21.07 -11.77 -16.03
C GLU A 139 -19.73 -11.71 -16.78
N ASP A 140 -18.64 -11.75 -16.02
CA ASP A 140 -17.26 -11.65 -16.50
C ASP A 140 -16.91 -10.36 -17.29
N ARG A 141 -17.78 -9.35 -17.28
CA ARG A 141 -17.53 -8.05 -17.95
C ARG A 141 -17.18 -6.90 -17.01
N ALA A 142 -17.19 -7.09 -15.69
CA ALA A 142 -16.89 -5.99 -14.77
C ALA A 142 -15.40 -5.62 -14.75
N GLU A 143 -15.12 -4.36 -15.09
CA GLU A 143 -13.81 -3.74 -15.16
C GLU A 143 -13.73 -2.55 -14.18
N ILE A 144 -12.57 -2.30 -13.57
CA ILE A 144 -12.36 -1.17 -12.65
C ILE A 144 -11.40 -0.19 -13.30
N ILE A 145 -11.79 1.09 -13.35
CA ILE A 145 -10.95 2.16 -13.89
C ILE A 145 -9.76 2.37 -12.96
N VAL A 146 -8.56 2.51 -13.51
CA VAL A 146 -7.34 2.84 -12.76
C VAL A 146 -6.49 3.87 -13.47
N CYS A 147 -5.68 4.58 -12.68
CA CYS A 147 -4.71 5.53 -13.20
C CYS A 147 -3.43 4.86 -13.70
N ASP A 148 -2.76 5.52 -14.64
CA ASP A 148 -1.40 5.18 -15.04
C ASP A 148 -0.44 5.42 -13.88
N ASN A 149 0.60 4.59 -13.74
CA ASN A 149 1.59 4.62 -12.64
C ASN A 149 1.05 4.33 -11.22
N ASN A 150 -0.16 3.80 -11.10
CA ASN A 150 -0.70 3.35 -9.81
C ASN A 150 0.10 2.14 -9.28
N PHE A 151 0.43 2.11 -7.99
CA PHE A 151 1.14 0.99 -7.35
C PHE A 151 0.38 0.43 -6.15
N PRO A 152 -0.58 -0.49 -6.37
CA PRO A 152 -1.35 -1.07 -5.26
C PRO A 152 -0.75 -2.36 -4.68
N GLY A 153 0.28 -2.94 -5.30
CA GLY A 153 0.91 -4.16 -4.85
C GLY A 153 1.43 -5.05 -5.98
N ARG A 154 1.83 -6.28 -5.63
CA ARG A 154 2.59 -7.20 -6.49
C ARG A 154 1.94 -8.58 -6.72
N THR A 155 0.69 -8.78 -6.31
CA THR A 155 -0.05 -10.00 -6.68
C THR A 155 -0.30 -10.02 -8.19
N THR A 156 -0.68 -11.15 -8.77
CA THR A 156 -0.84 -11.27 -10.23
C THR A 156 -1.86 -10.28 -10.81
N THR A 157 -3.01 -10.05 -10.13
CA THR A 157 -4.00 -9.03 -10.55
C THR A 157 -3.41 -7.63 -10.49
N LEU A 158 -2.71 -7.30 -9.42
CA LEU A 158 -2.14 -5.96 -9.22
C LEU A 158 -0.90 -5.74 -10.12
N TRP A 159 -0.14 -6.78 -10.42
CA TRP A 159 0.95 -6.71 -11.37
C TRP A 159 0.45 -6.50 -12.81
N ALA A 160 -0.74 -7.03 -13.14
CA ALA A 160 -1.37 -6.78 -14.44
C ALA A 160 -1.62 -5.28 -14.71
N PHE A 161 -1.75 -4.44 -13.67
CA PHE A 161 -1.75 -2.96 -13.81
C PHE A 161 -0.51 -2.48 -14.56
N HIS A 162 0.66 -2.89 -14.06
CA HIS A 162 1.97 -2.46 -14.53
C HIS A 162 2.27 -2.98 -15.94
N LEU A 163 1.84 -4.21 -16.24
CA LEU A 163 2.06 -4.82 -17.55
C LEU A 163 1.23 -4.16 -18.65
N LYS A 164 -0.04 -3.81 -18.40
CA LYS A 164 -0.85 -3.12 -19.42
C LYS A 164 -0.30 -1.74 -19.76
N ILE A 165 0.26 -1.03 -18.78
CA ILE A 165 0.89 0.28 -18.97
C ILE A 165 2.20 0.16 -19.77
N ASN A 166 3.00 -0.90 -19.52
CA ASN A 166 4.35 -1.03 -20.09
C ASN A 166 4.48 -1.92 -21.34
N THR A 167 3.50 -2.78 -21.66
CA THR A 167 3.71 -3.83 -22.68
C THR A 167 2.75 -3.82 -23.88
N LYS A 168 1.80 -2.88 -23.98
CA LYS A 168 0.77 -2.89 -25.05
C LYS A 168 0.14 -4.28 -25.25
N MET A 169 -0.07 -5.02 -24.16
CA MET A 169 -0.80 -6.29 -24.19
C MET A 169 -2.30 -5.97 -24.26
N ASP A 170 -2.77 -5.65 -25.47
CA ASP A 170 -4.14 -5.19 -25.72
C ASP A 170 -5.18 -6.33 -25.66
N SER A 171 -4.76 -7.60 -25.58
CA SER A 171 -5.64 -8.76 -25.83
C SER A 171 -5.93 -9.64 -24.62
N ALA A 172 -5.33 -9.41 -23.45
CA ALA A 172 -5.62 -10.21 -22.26
C ALA A 172 -6.86 -9.65 -21.52
N PRO A 173 -7.92 -10.46 -21.30
CA PRO A 173 -9.03 -10.07 -20.43
C PRO A 173 -8.45 -9.70 -19.07
N SER A 174 -8.73 -8.49 -18.60
CA SER A 174 -8.27 -8.04 -17.30
C SER A 174 -9.42 -7.33 -16.59
N PRO A 175 -9.56 -7.49 -15.27
CA PRO A 175 -10.63 -6.86 -14.52
C PRO A 175 -10.47 -5.34 -14.39
N LEU A 176 -9.59 -4.71 -15.19
CA LEU A 176 -9.04 -3.39 -15.00
C LEU A 176 -8.97 -2.64 -16.34
N ALA A 177 -9.44 -1.39 -16.33
CA ALA A 177 -9.37 -0.44 -17.43
C ALA A 177 -8.25 0.59 -17.14
N CYS A 178 -7.08 0.37 -17.74
CA CYS A 178 -5.89 1.24 -17.63
C CYS A 178 -5.87 2.35 -18.69
N GLY A 179 -4.89 3.26 -18.64
CA GLY A 179 -4.72 4.33 -19.64
C GLY A 179 -5.29 5.68 -19.22
N ASN A 180 -5.48 5.92 -17.92
CA ASN A 180 -6.08 7.14 -17.40
C ASN A 180 -5.01 7.97 -16.65
N PRO A 181 -4.62 9.15 -17.13
CA PRO A 181 -3.66 9.98 -16.43
C PRO A 181 -4.19 10.47 -15.08
N ILE A 182 -3.33 10.50 -14.06
CA ILE A 182 -3.69 11.10 -12.76
C ILE A 182 -4.10 12.57 -12.94
N GLY A 183 -5.19 12.96 -12.30
CA GLY A 183 -5.74 14.31 -12.35
C GLY A 183 -6.59 14.66 -13.57
N ASN A 184 -6.73 13.79 -14.58
CA ASN A 184 -7.51 14.08 -15.79
C ASN A 184 -8.98 13.65 -15.66
N ALA A 185 -9.85 14.59 -15.28
CA ALA A 185 -11.29 14.35 -15.12
C ALA A 185 -12.00 13.95 -16.44
N GLU A 186 -11.58 14.51 -17.58
CA GLU A 186 -12.19 14.20 -18.89
C GLU A 186 -11.86 12.76 -19.32
N ALA A 187 -10.63 12.31 -19.10
CA ALA A 187 -10.22 10.94 -19.37
C ALA A 187 -11.01 9.94 -18.50
N LEU A 188 -11.19 10.26 -17.21
CA LEU A 188 -12.00 9.45 -16.31
C LEU A 188 -13.47 9.38 -16.78
N GLU A 189 -14.07 10.52 -17.15
CA GLU A 189 -15.44 10.57 -17.64
C GLU A 189 -15.61 9.73 -18.93
N ALA A 190 -14.68 9.85 -19.87
CA ALA A 190 -14.67 9.06 -21.11
C ALA A 190 -14.49 7.55 -20.87
N ALA A 191 -13.82 7.16 -19.79
CA ALA A 191 -13.59 5.76 -19.44
C ALA A 191 -14.82 5.09 -18.80
N ILE A 192 -15.83 5.85 -18.34
CA ILE A 192 -17.03 5.31 -17.70
C ILE A 192 -18.00 4.76 -18.75
N ASN A 193 -18.30 3.47 -18.65
CA ASN A 193 -19.28 2.78 -19.48
C ASN A 193 -20.00 1.68 -18.67
N GLN A 194 -20.80 0.83 -19.32
CA GLN A 194 -21.56 -0.24 -18.65
C GLN A 194 -20.66 -1.23 -17.89
N ASN A 195 -19.45 -1.49 -18.37
CA ASN A 195 -18.51 -2.44 -17.79
C ASN A 195 -17.60 -1.82 -16.73
N THR A 196 -17.27 -0.53 -16.87
CA THR A 196 -16.26 0.17 -16.05
C THR A 196 -16.85 1.07 -14.97
N GLY A 197 -18.11 1.50 -15.13
CA GLY A 197 -18.73 2.47 -14.23
C GLY A 197 -18.96 1.96 -12.81
N LEU A 198 -18.52 0.76 -12.42
CA LEU A 198 -18.69 0.24 -11.07
C LEU A 198 -17.64 0.73 -10.07
N GLY A 199 -16.45 1.13 -10.54
CA GLY A 199 -15.40 1.56 -9.63
C GLY A 199 -14.24 2.28 -10.30
N PHE A 200 -13.67 3.22 -9.56
CA PHE A 200 -12.42 3.90 -9.88
C PHE A 200 -11.47 3.72 -8.69
N LEU A 201 -10.35 3.02 -8.93
CA LEU A 201 -9.31 2.77 -7.93
C LEU A 201 -8.15 3.73 -8.18
N VAL A 202 -7.91 4.63 -7.22
CA VAL A 202 -6.98 5.75 -7.40
C VAL A 202 -6.25 6.10 -6.11
N GLU A 203 -4.95 6.36 -6.21
CA GLU A 203 -4.19 6.99 -5.13
C GLU A 203 -4.51 8.51 -5.09
N PRO A 204 -4.87 9.09 -3.93
CA PRO A 204 -5.08 10.55 -3.82
C PRO A 204 -3.85 11.38 -4.20
N LEU A 205 -2.68 10.79 -4.02
CA LEU A 205 -1.39 11.21 -4.53
C LEU A 205 -0.61 9.94 -4.85
N GLN A 206 -0.01 9.86 -6.03
CA GLN A 206 0.79 8.69 -6.40
C GLN A 206 2.13 8.71 -5.68
N GLY A 207 2.36 7.72 -4.81
CA GLY A 207 3.61 7.58 -4.08
C GLY A 207 4.74 7.08 -4.98
N GLU A 208 4.60 5.84 -5.44
CA GLU A 208 5.61 5.13 -6.25
C GLU A 208 5.80 5.74 -7.64
N GLY A 209 4.79 6.45 -8.15
CA GLY A 209 4.88 7.24 -9.39
C GLY A 209 5.81 8.47 -9.30
N GLY A 210 6.41 8.72 -8.13
CA GLY A 210 7.35 9.83 -7.91
C GLY A 210 6.77 11.00 -7.12
N VAL A 211 5.83 10.76 -6.21
CA VAL A 211 5.14 11.78 -5.40
C VAL A 211 4.38 12.78 -6.29
N VAL A 212 3.43 12.26 -7.08
CA VAL A 212 2.66 13.06 -8.03
C VAL A 212 1.39 13.59 -7.36
N VAL A 213 1.38 14.89 -7.10
CA VAL A 213 0.20 15.61 -6.61
C VAL A 213 -0.74 15.91 -7.79
N PRO A 214 -2.01 15.48 -7.77
CA PRO A 214 -2.97 15.86 -8.80
C PRO A 214 -3.17 17.38 -8.86
N HIS A 215 -3.41 17.93 -10.07
CA HIS A 215 -3.72 19.35 -10.24
C HIS A 215 -5.00 19.74 -9.47
N GLN A 216 -5.13 21.00 -9.06
CA GLN A 216 -6.30 21.46 -8.29
C GLN A 216 -7.62 21.29 -9.07
N ASP A 217 -7.61 21.46 -10.39
CA ASP A 217 -8.78 21.26 -11.25
C ASP A 217 -9.08 19.78 -11.60
N SER A 218 -8.39 18.84 -10.94
CA SER A 218 -8.65 17.41 -11.09
C SER A 218 -10.02 16.99 -10.52
N TRP A 219 -10.34 15.71 -10.66
CA TRP A 219 -11.47 15.08 -9.96
C TRP A 219 -11.46 15.27 -8.44
N HIS A 220 -10.32 15.66 -7.83
CA HIS A 220 -10.26 16.00 -6.40
C HIS A 220 -10.81 17.40 -6.08
N GLY A 221 -10.65 18.37 -6.98
CA GLY A 221 -11.16 19.74 -6.79
C GLY A 221 -12.57 19.95 -7.34
N LYS A 222 -12.98 19.14 -8.32
CA LYS A 222 -14.39 19.01 -8.71
C LYS A 222 -15.10 18.20 -7.63
N GLY A 223 -15.47 18.88 -6.54
CA GLY A 223 -16.28 18.32 -5.47
C GLY A 223 -17.41 17.49 -6.09
N THR A 224 -17.32 16.18 -5.88
CA THR A 224 -18.29 15.17 -6.28
C THR A 224 -18.43 14.87 -7.79
N LEU A 225 -17.73 13.83 -8.25
CA LEU A 225 -18.31 12.87 -9.21
C LEU A 225 -19.38 11.98 -8.52
N HIS A 226 -20.22 12.56 -7.65
CA HIS A 226 -21.39 11.90 -7.05
C HIS A 226 -22.68 12.20 -7.84
N GLY A 227 -22.57 12.69 -9.08
CA GLY A 227 -23.70 12.92 -9.96
C GLY A 227 -23.99 11.72 -10.85
N GLU A 228 -25.12 11.06 -10.61
CA GLU A 228 -25.86 10.07 -11.44
C GLU A 228 -25.12 8.82 -11.95
N SER A 229 -23.80 8.81 -12.01
CA SER A 229 -22.96 7.67 -12.37
C SER A 229 -22.67 6.86 -11.11
N SER A 230 -23.27 5.68 -11.02
CA SER A 230 -23.20 4.77 -9.86
C SER A 230 -21.82 4.11 -9.73
N CYS A 231 -20.76 4.90 -9.55
CA CYS A 231 -19.37 4.46 -9.44
C CYS A 231 -18.92 4.52 -7.98
N LEU A 232 -18.29 3.46 -7.49
CA LEU A 232 -17.66 3.44 -6.17
C LEU A 232 -16.25 4.05 -6.28
N TYR A 233 -15.96 5.02 -5.40
CA TYR A 233 -14.63 5.62 -5.27
C TYR A 233 -13.91 4.97 -4.10
N GLY A 234 -12.63 4.63 -4.28
CA GLY A 234 -11.79 4.02 -3.25
C GLY A 234 -10.31 4.18 -3.52
#